data_AF-A0A2S5TCM9-F1
#
_entry.id   AF-A0A2S5TCM9-F1
#
_cell.length_a   1.000
_cell.length_b   1.000
_cell.length_c   1.000
_cell.angle_alpha   90.00
_cell.angle_beta   90.00
_cell.angle_gamma   90.00
#
_symmetry.space_group_name_H-M   'P 1'
#
loop_
_entity.id
_entity.type
_entity.pdbx_description
1 polymer ?
#
loop_
_entity_poly.entity_id
_entity_poly.type
_entity_poly.pdbx_seq_one_letter_code
_entity_poly.pdbx_strand_id
1 'polypeptide(L)'
;MNLLARLERPAFILLIAVVAYAWIGLAPESPLRHPLVPPYFATLAAVLVTVQLVLLRSLPRRRLKLERLVQALFLAGMPLIYLWAAWLAEDAAGLRLEAIGVPLFGALALWGYLRAPVLLGGGILAHGVAWDAWHHGHSAYMPDWYALGCLLVDVAMGLLVFTQLPAHRRAGD
;
A
#
# COMPACT_ATOMS: atom_id res chain seq x y z
N MET A 1 -14.63 -16.60 19.26
CA MET A 1 -14.27 -16.00 17.95
C MET A 1 -13.29 -14.86 18.20
N ASN A 2 -12.16 -14.83 17.49
CA ASN A 2 -11.16 -13.76 17.64
C ASN A 2 -11.77 -12.42 17.13
N LEU A 3 -11.69 -11.36 17.94
CA LEU A 3 -12.19 -10.01 17.62
C LEU A 3 -11.65 -9.52 16.26
N LEU A 4 -10.37 -9.75 15.98
CA LEU A 4 -9.71 -9.34 14.74
C LEU A 4 -10.37 -9.96 13.49
N ALA A 5 -10.81 -11.22 13.58
CA ALA A 5 -11.47 -11.89 12.46
C ALA A 5 -12.86 -11.31 12.16
N ARG A 6 -13.52 -10.66 13.13
CA ARG A 6 -14.80 -9.96 12.91
C ARG A 6 -14.59 -8.61 12.22
N LEU A 7 -13.41 -8.02 12.37
CA LEU A 7 -13.06 -6.71 11.80
C LEU A 7 -12.60 -6.78 10.34
N GLU A 8 -12.34 -7.98 9.80
CA GLU A 8 -11.82 -8.14 8.43
C GLU A 8 -12.77 -7.57 7.35
N ARG A 9 -14.10 -7.81 7.47
CA ARG A 9 -15.08 -7.25 6.54
C ARG A 9 -15.13 -5.71 6.61
N PRO A 10 -15.28 -5.10 7.80
CA PRO A 10 -15.12 -3.65 7.96
C PRO A 10 -13.81 -3.11 7.36
N ALA A 11 -12.68 -3.80 7.56
CA ALA A 11 -11.39 -3.36 7.04
C ALA A 11 -11.35 -3.37 5.50
N PHE A 12 -11.96 -4.36 4.85
CA PHE A 12 -12.13 -4.35 3.39
C PHE A 12 -13.01 -3.20 2.90
N ILE A 13 -14.14 -2.96 3.57
CA ILE A 13 -15.03 -1.85 3.22
C ILE A 13 -14.30 -0.52 3.36
N LEU A 14 -13.53 -0.36 4.44
CA LEU A 14 -12.69 0.81 4.66
C LEU A 14 -11.66 0.98 3.54
N LEU A 15 -10.93 -0.08 3.18
CA LEU A 15 -9.95 -0.04 2.09
C LEU A 15 -10.60 0.39 0.78
N ILE A 16 -11.74 -0.21 0.41
CA ILE A 16 -12.46 0.14 -0.83
C ILE A 16 -12.92 1.60 -0.80
N ALA A 17 -13.49 2.05 0.32
CA ALA A 17 -13.96 3.43 0.46
C ALA A 17 -12.81 4.44 0.37
N VAL A 18 -11.67 4.15 1.01
CA VAL A 18 -10.49 5.01 0.99
C VAL A 18 -9.85 5.05 -0.40
N VAL A 19 -9.72 3.91 -1.08
CA VAL A 19 -9.21 3.87 -2.46
C VAL A 19 -10.12 4.63 -3.41
N ALA A 20 -11.44 4.48 -3.27
CA ALA A 20 -12.40 5.26 -4.05
C ALA A 20 -12.31 6.76 -3.74
N TYR A 21 -12.13 7.14 -2.48
CA TYR A 21 -11.94 8.53 -2.08
C TYR A 21 -10.62 9.11 -2.62
N ALA A 22 -9.52 8.36 -2.56
CA ALA A 22 -8.24 8.78 -3.14
C ALA A 22 -8.36 9.01 -4.66
N TRP A 23 -9.05 8.11 -5.37
CA TRP A 23 -9.30 8.26 -6.80
C TRP A 23 -10.21 9.45 -7.12
N ILE A 24 -11.39 9.52 -6.50
CA ILE A 24 -12.47 10.40 -6.95
C ILE A 24 -12.43 11.75 -6.22
N GLY A 25 -12.02 11.75 -4.95
CA GLY A 25 -12.09 12.91 -4.07
C GLY A 25 -10.77 13.67 -3.94
N LEU A 26 -9.61 12.99 -4.05
CA LEU A 26 -8.30 13.63 -3.89
C LEU A 26 -7.59 13.89 -5.22
N ALA A 27 -7.62 12.93 -6.16
CA ALA A 27 -6.97 13.13 -7.45
C ALA A 27 -7.66 14.27 -8.24
N PRO A 28 -6.90 15.27 -8.73
CA PRO A 28 -7.49 16.41 -9.44
C PRO A 28 -8.03 16.02 -10.82
N GLU A 29 -7.49 14.94 -11.40
CA GLU A 29 -7.95 14.36 -12.65
C GLU A 29 -8.12 12.84 -12.52
N SER A 30 -8.88 12.24 -13.44
CA SER A 30 -9.02 10.79 -13.48
C SER A 30 -7.66 10.12 -13.76
N PRO A 31 -7.22 9.15 -12.93
CA PRO A 31 -6.00 8.39 -13.17
C PRO A 31 -5.93 7.70 -14.53
N LEU A 32 -7.08 7.43 -15.16
CA LEU A 32 -7.15 6.84 -16.50
C LEU A 32 -6.66 7.77 -17.61
N ARG A 33 -6.59 9.09 -17.36
CA ARG A 33 -6.07 10.07 -18.33
C ARG A 33 -4.55 10.15 -18.33
N HIS A 34 -3.92 9.81 -17.21
CA HIS A 34 -2.48 9.99 -16.99
C HIS A 34 -1.81 8.69 -16.47
N PRO A 35 -1.98 7.54 -17.12
CA PRO A 35 -1.57 6.24 -16.58
C PRO A 35 -0.04 6.08 -16.45
N LEU A 36 0.75 6.95 -17.08
CA LEU A 36 2.22 6.93 -17.03
C LEU A 36 2.79 7.98 -16.09
N VAL A 37 1.94 8.75 -15.40
CA VAL A 37 2.37 9.72 -14.40
C VAL A 37 2.34 9.02 -13.02
N PRO A 38 3.44 9.02 -12.24
CA PRO A 38 3.59 8.08 -11.12
C PRO A 38 2.45 8.11 -10.08
N PRO A 39 1.99 9.28 -9.58
CA PRO A 39 0.84 9.36 -8.67
C PRO A 39 -0.45 8.69 -9.18
N TYR A 40 -0.75 8.87 -10.47
CA TYR A 40 -1.95 8.33 -11.10
C TYR A 40 -1.79 6.83 -11.36
N PHE A 41 -0.62 6.40 -11.82
CA PHE A 41 -0.30 4.98 -11.96
C PHE A 41 -0.46 4.24 -10.62
N ALA A 42 0.07 4.81 -9.54
CA ALA A 42 -0.04 4.25 -8.21
C ALA A 42 -1.49 4.14 -7.72
N THR A 43 -2.32 5.14 -8.02
CA THR A 43 -3.77 5.06 -7.74
C THR A 43 -4.43 3.89 -8.49
N LEU A 44 -4.11 3.70 -9.78
CA LEU A 44 -4.60 2.55 -10.55
C LEU A 44 -4.09 1.22 -9.99
N ALA A 45 -2.82 1.16 -9.57
CA ALA A 45 -2.23 -0.01 -8.95
C ALA A 45 -2.91 -0.35 -7.61
N ALA A 46 -3.23 0.65 -6.78
CA ALA A 46 -3.93 0.46 -5.52
C ALA A 46 -5.35 -0.12 -5.73
N VAL A 47 -6.05 0.33 -6.77
CA VAL A 47 -7.35 -0.24 -7.17
C VAL A 47 -7.19 -1.68 -7.61
N LEU A 48 -6.21 -1.95 -8.47
CA LEU A 48 -5.94 -3.29 -8.95
C LEU A 48 -5.61 -4.24 -7.80
N VAL A 49 -4.76 -3.82 -6.85
CA VAL A 49 -4.43 -4.59 -5.64
C VAL A 49 -5.67 -4.84 -4.79
N THR A 50 -6.51 -3.81 -4.58
CA THR A 50 -7.76 -3.95 -3.82
C THR A 50 -8.70 -4.95 -4.48
N VAL A 51 -8.88 -4.87 -5.80
CA VAL A 51 -9.69 -5.82 -6.58
C VAL A 51 -9.12 -7.24 -6.47
N GLN A 52 -7.80 -7.41 -6.62
CA GLN A 52 -7.15 -8.71 -6.46
C GLN A 52 -7.41 -9.30 -5.06
N LEU A 53 -7.26 -8.52 -4.00
CA LEU A 53 -7.53 -8.98 -2.63
C LEU A 53 -9.00 -9.37 -2.43
N VAL A 54 -9.95 -8.59 -2.97
CA VAL A 54 -11.38 -8.93 -2.95
C VAL A 54 -11.64 -10.24 -3.69
N LEU A 55 -11.11 -10.39 -4.91
CA LEU A 55 -11.27 -11.61 -5.71
C LEU A 55 -10.70 -12.84 -5.00
N LEU A 56 -9.48 -12.73 -4.45
CA LEU A 56 -8.86 -13.80 -3.66
C LEU A 56 -9.70 -14.19 -2.45
N ARG A 57 -10.40 -13.21 -1.85
CA ARG A 57 -11.28 -13.44 -0.71
C ARG A 57 -12.61 -14.09 -1.08
N SER A 58 -13.09 -13.86 -2.30
CA SER A 58 -14.30 -14.48 -2.84
C SER A 58 -14.10 -15.94 -3.26
N LEU A 59 -12.86 -16.43 -3.33
CA LEU A 59 -12.59 -17.83 -3.67
C LEU A 59 -13.03 -18.80 -2.55
N PRO A 60 -13.58 -19.99 -2.90
CA PRO A 60 -14.01 -20.98 -1.91
C PRO A 60 -12.90 -21.47 -0.97
N ARG A 61 -11.65 -21.47 -1.47
CA ARG A 61 -10.45 -21.81 -0.71
C ARG A 61 -9.55 -20.59 -0.64
N ARG A 62 -9.37 -20.06 0.58
CA ARG A 62 -8.55 -18.88 0.83
C ARG A 62 -7.09 -19.16 0.44
N ARG A 63 -6.53 -18.29 -0.41
CA ARG A 63 -5.13 -18.40 -0.88
C ARG A 63 -4.23 -17.44 -0.10
N LEU A 64 -4.03 -17.71 1.19
CA LEU A 64 -3.26 -16.86 2.11
C LEU A 64 -1.85 -16.51 1.61
N LYS A 65 -1.13 -17.46 1.01
CA LYS A 65 0.21 -17.20 0.44
C LYS A 65 0.18 -16.19 -0.70
N LEU A 66 -0.89 -16.18 -1.49
CA LEU A 66 -1.06 -15.24 -2.60
C LEU A 66 -1.52 -13.87 -2.11
N GLU A 67 -2.43 -13.80 -1.13
CA GLU A 67 -2.78 -12.55 -0.43
C GLU A 67 -1.52 -11.90 0.15
N ARG A 68 -0.68 -12.69 0.83
CA ARG A 68 0.60 -12.25 1.39
C ARG A 68 1.59 -11.77 0.33
N LEU A 69 1.64 -12.45 -0.83
CA LEU A 69 2.48 -12.01 -1.95
C LEU A 69 2.01 -10.66 -2.49
N VAL A 70 0.70 -10.49 -2.70
CA VAL A 70 0.11 -9.23 -3.18
C VAL A 70 0.43 -8.09 -2.21
N GLN A 71 0.31 -8.32 -0.89
CA GLN A 71 0.65 -7.33 0.13
C GLN A 71 2.14 -6.99 0.16
N ALA A 72 3.02 -7.98 -0.03
CA ALA A 72 4.45 -7.75 -0.10
C ALA A 72 4.85 -6.97 -1.36
N LEU A 73 4.25 -7.29 -2.51
CA LEU A 73 4.45 -6.53 -3.75
C LEU A 73 3.91 -5.10 -3.63
N PHE A 74 2.78 -4.92 -2.95
CA PHE A 74 2.25 -3.59 -2.63
C PHE A 74 3.29 -2.81 -1.81
N LEU A 75 3.76 -3.35 -0.68
CA LEU A 75 4.76 -2.70 0.17
C LEU A 75 6.07 -2.38 -0.55
N ALA A 76 6.58 -3.31 -1.37
CA ALA A 76 7.80 -3.08 -2.13
C ALA A 76 7.61 -2.07 -3.28
N GLY A 77 6.41 -1.99 -3.84
CA GLY A 77 6.09 -1.11 -4.97
C GLY A 77 5.99 0.36 -4.60
N MET A 78 5.48 0.68 -3.41
CA MET A 78 5.26 2.07 -2.97
C MET A 78 6.49 2.98 -3.08
N PRO A 79 7.67 2.65 -2.52
CA PRO A 79 8.85 3.51 -2.65
C PRO A 79 9.37 3.64 -4.08
N LEU A 80 9.07 2.68 -4.97
CA LEU A 80 9.44 2.78 -6.38
C LEU A 80 8.66 3.88 -7.12
N ILE A 81 7.43 4.19 -6.67
CA ILE A 81 6.64 5.28 -7.23
C ILE A 81 7.28 6.63 -6.89
N TYR A 82 7.73 6.81 -5.64
CA TYR A 82 8.44 8.00 -5.21
C TYR A 82 9.77 8.16 -5.92
N LEU A 83 10.55 7.08 -6.02
CA LEU A 83 11.81 7.08 -6.77
C LEU A 83 11.60 7.45 -8.24
N TRP A 84 10.55 6.91 -8.87
CA TRP A 84 10.20 7.23 -10.25
C TRP A 84 9.77 8.70 -10.41
N ALA A 85 8.98 9.24 -9.49
CA ALA A 85 8.60 10.65 -9.49
C ALA A 85 9.82 11.57 -9.31
N ALA A 86 10.70 11.28 -8.36
CA ALA A 86 11.93 12.03 -8.14
C ALA A 86 12.86 11.99 -9.37
N TRP A 87 12.93 10.83 -10.05
CA TRP A 87 13.69 10.68 -11.29
C TRP A 87 13.16 11.59 -12.41
N LEU A 88 11.84 11.57 -12.64
CA LEU A 88 11.21 12.41 -13.67
C LEU A 88 11.32 13.91 -13.36
N ALA A 89 11.38 14.28 -12.09
CA ALA A 89 11.56 15.66 -11.63
C ALA A 89 13.03 16.11 -11.61
N GLU A 90 13.98 15.21 -11.92
CA GLU A 90 15.43 15.45 -11.82
C GLU A 90 15.88 15.94 -10.43
N ASP A 91 15.15 15.56 -9.37
CA ASP A 91 15.46 15.96 -8.00
C ASP A 91 16.51 15.02 -7.37
N ALA A 92 17.78 15.45 -7.41
CA ALA A 92 18.89 14.70 -6.85
C ALA A 92 18.77 14.46 -5.33
N ALA A 93 18.11 15.35 -4.58
CA ALA A 93 17.90 15.15 -3.15
C ALA A 93 16.82 14.08 -2.90
N GLY A 94 15.68 14.20 -3.60
CA GLY A 94 14.61 13.20 -3.61
C GLY A 94 15.13 11.82 -4.02
N LEU A 95 15.87 11.73 -5.12
CA LEU A 95 16.46 10.46 -5.59
C LEU A 95 17.31 9.75 -4.53
N ARG A 96 18.13 10.49 -3.78
CA ARG A 96 18.93 9.90 -2.69
C ARG A 96 18.06 9.40 -1.54
N LEU A 97 17.03 10.17 -1.17
CA LEU A 97 16.10 9.78 -0.11
C LEU A 97 15.33 8.52 -0.50
N GLU A 98 14.74 8.50 -1.70
CA GLU A 98 13.93 7.38 -2.17
C GLU A 98 14.76 6.12 -2.43
N ALA A 99 16.02 6.28 -2.86
CA ALA A 99 16.95 5.16 -2.95
C ALA A 99 17.24 4.49 -1.61
N ILE A 100 17.03 5.16 -0.48
CA ILE A 100 17.09 4.57 0.88
C ILE A 100 15.75 3.91 1.25
N GLY A 101 14.63 4.53 0.87
CA GLY A 101 13.28 3.98 1.09
C GLY A 101 13.09 2.61 0.43
N VAL A 102 13.57 2.43 -0.80
CA VAL A 102 13.45 1.17 -1.56
C VAL A 102 14.01 -0.05 -0.81
N PRO A 103 15.29 -0.09 -0.39
CA PRO A 103 15.82 -1.23 0.35
C PRO A 103 15.15 -1.39 1.72
N LEU A 104 14.77 -0.30 2.40
CA LEU A 104 14.11 -0.35 3.69
C LEU A 104 12.75 -1.07 3.62
N PHE A 105 11.85 -0.60 2.76
CA PHE A 105 10.52 -1.21 2.61
C PHE A 105 10.56 -2.51 1.81
N GLY A 106 11.49 -2.65 0.87
CA GLY A 106 11.75 -3.91 0.16
C GLY A 106 12.21 -5.02 1.11
N ALA A 107 13.06 -4.71 2.08
CA ALA A 107 13.44 -5.65 3.13
C ALA A 107 12.25 -6.05 4.01
N LEU A 108 11.43 -5.09 4.45
CA LEU A 108 10.21 -5.36 5.22
C LEU A 108 9.21 -6.22 4.44
N ALA A 109 9.05 -5.95 3.14
CA ALA A 109 8.21 -6.75 2.24
C ALA A 109 8.72 -8.19 2.12
N LEU A 110 10.03 -8.36 1.89
CA LEU A 110 10.65 -9.69 1.76
C LEU A 110 10.55 -10.49 3.06
N TRP A 111 10.95 -9.92 4.20
CA TRP A 111 10.85 -10.60 5.49
C TRP A 111 9.40 -10.83 5.91
N GLY A 112 8.51 -9.88 5.62
CA GLY A 112 7.10 -10.02 5.89
C GLY A 112 6.44 -11.15 5.08
N TYR A 113 6.86 -11.32 3.84
CA TYR A 113 6.44 -12.42 2.98
C TYR A 113 7.00 -13.78 3.42
N LEU A 114 8.27 -13.84 3.81
CA LEU A 114 8.96 -15.11 4.08
C LEU A 114 8.76 -15.63 5.49
N ARG A 115 8.66 -14.75 6.48
CA ARG A 115 8.80 -15.13 7.90
C ARG A 115 7.70 -14.59 8.80
N ALA A 116 7.22 -13.37 8.56
CA ALA A 116 6.42 -12.68 9.58
C ALA A 116 5.38 -11.74 8.95
N PRO A 117 4.15 -12.20 8.68
CA PRO A 117 3.09 -11.36 8.06
C PRO A 117 2.79 -10.07 8.83
N VAL A 118 3.08 -10.04 10.14
CA VAL A 118 2.99 -8.83 10.96
C VAL A 118 3.89 -7.69 10.46
N LEU A 119 5.04 -8.00 9.86
CA LEU A 119 5.94 -7.01 9.26
C LEU A 119 5.35 -6.40 7.98
N LEU A 120 4.46 -7.09 7.26
CA LEU A 120 3.75 -6.48 6.14
C LEU A 120 2.78 -5.42 6.63
N GLY A 121 1.96 -5.75 7.63
CA GLY A 121 1.02 -4.79 8.21
C GLY A 121 1.75 -3.60 8.85
N GLY A 122 2.79 -3.86 9.63
CA GLY A 122 3.62 -2.83 10.25
C GLY A 122 4.39 -1.99 9.23
N GLY A 123 4.94 -2.61 8.19
CA GLY A 123 5.70 -1.93 7.14
C GLY A 123 4.82 -1.03 6.27
N ILE A 124 3.61 -1.48 5.91
CA ILE A 124 2.64 -0.66 5.18
C ILE A 124 2.20 0.52 6.05
N LEU A 125 1.89 0.31 7.33
CA LEU A 125 1.57 1.43 8.22
C LEU A 125 2.75 2.40 8.35
N ALA A 126 3.97 1.89 8.52
CA ALA A 126 5.18 2.71 8.65
C ALA A 126 5.43 3.53 7.39
N HIS A 127 5.19 2.97 6.20
CA HIS A 127 5.27 3.70 4.94
C HIS A 127 4.30 4.88 4.95
N GLY A 128 3.01 4.64 5.20
CA GLY A 128 2.03 5.72 5.29
C GLY A 128 2.41 6.77 6.34
N VAL A 129 2.53 6.38 7.60
CA VAL A 129 2.64 7.34 8.72
C VAL A 129 4.00 8.04 8.81
N ALA A 130 5.08 7.43 8.31
CA ALA A 130 6.41 8.04 8.37
C ALA A 130 6.86 8.58 7.02
N TRP A 131 6.57 7.88 5.92
CA TRP A 131 7.02 8.27 4.58
C TRP A 131 6.03 9.22 3.92
N ASP A 132 4.77 8.80 3.73
CA ASP A 132 3.77 9.61 3.03
C ASP A 132 3.42 10.88 3.83
N ALA A 133 3.28 10.75 5.15
CA ALA A 133 3.02 11.90 6.02
C ALA A 133 4.16 12.93 6.00
N TRP A 134 5.42 12.49 5.87
CA TRP A 134 6.55 13.40 5.71
C TRP A 134 6.51 14.07 4.33
N HIS A 135 6.24 13.32 3.26
CA HIS A 135 6.19 13.87 1.89
C HIS A 135 5.12 14.95 1.70
N HIS A 136 4.01 14.84 2.43
CA HIS A 136 2.96 15.85 2.45
C HIS A 136 3.51 17.21 2.92
N GLY A 137 3.51 18.19 2.02
CA GLY A 137 4.02 19.54 2.25
C GLY A 137 5.54 19.70 2.23
N HIS A 138 6.32 18.63 2.01
CA HIS A 138 7.79 18.70 2.05
C HIS A 138 8.48 18.28 0.75
N SER A 139 7.77 17.66 -0.18
CA SER A 139 8.35 17.16 -1.43
C SER A 139 7.92 17.98 -2.64
N ALA A 140 8.88 18.35 -3.49
CA ALA A 140 8.63 19.13 -4.70
C ALA A 140 8.20 18.25 -5.90
N TYR A 141 8.54 16.97 -5.87
CA TYR A 141 8.31 16.02 -6.97
C TYR A 141 7.06 15.15 -6.76
N MET A 142 6.42 15.21 -5.58
CA MET A 142 5.22 14.46 -5.28
C MET A 142 4.10 15.42 -4.85
N PRO A 143 2.92 15.37 -5.47
CA PRO A 143 1.84 16.28 -5.10
C PRO A 143 1.18 15.87 -3.77
N ASP A 144 0.78 16.87 -2.98
CA ASP A 144 0.23 16.67 -1.64
C ASP A 144 -1.03 15.79 -1.60
N TRP A 145 -1.89 15.88 -2.62
CA TRP A 145 -3.09 15.05 -2.72
C TRP A 145 -2.74 13.56 -2.79
N TYR A 146 -1.62 13.23 -3.45
CA TYR A 146 -1.17 11.86 -3.59
C TYR A 146 -0.59 11.34 -2.30
N ALA A 147 0.29 12.11 -1.65
CA ALA A 147 0.87 11.75 -0.36
C ALA A 147 -0.24 11.51 0.68
N LEU A 148 -1.25 12.38 0.74
CA LEU A 148 -2.41 12.18 1.61
C LEU A 148 -3.23 10.95 1.23
N GLY A 149 -3.50 10.74 -0.06
CA GLY A 149 -4.23 9.57 -0.54
C GLY A 149 -3.52 8.25 -0.23
N CYS A 150 -2.20 8.20 -0.46
CA CYS A 150 -1.34 7.05 -0.18
C CYS A 150 -1.32 6.74 1.32
N LEU A 151 -1.13 7.74 2.19
CA LEU A 151 -1.22 7.61 3.65
C LEU A 151 -2.53 6.93 4.08
N LEU A 152 -3.68 7.40 3.56
CA LEU A 152 -4.97 6.84 3.94
C LEU A 152 -5.10 5.39 3.47
N VAL A 153 -4.69 5.09 2.23
CA VAL A 153 -4.71 3.73 1.67
C VAL A 153 -3.82 2.80 2.49
N ASP A 154 -2.64 3.24 2.87
CA ASP A 154 -1.67 2.50 3.68
C ASP A 154 -2.21 2.19 5.07
N VAL A 155 -2.85 3.17 5.71
CA VAL A 155 -3.51 2.94 7.00
C VAL A 155 -4.60 1.87 6.85
N ALA A 156 -5.47 1.98 5.85
CA ALA A 156 -6.54 1.01 5.62
C ALA A 156 -6.01 -0.39 5.27
N MET A 157 -5.00 -0.47 4.39
CA MET A 157 -4.36 -1.71 3.98
C MET A 157 -3.62 -2.37 5.13
N GLY A 158 -2.82 -1.61 5.89
CA GLY A 158 -2.10 -2.12 7.06
C GLY A 158 -3.06 -2.69 8.10
N LEU A 159 -4.14 -1.97 8.42
CA LEU A 159 -5.20 -2.48 9.30
C LEU A 159 -5.82 -3.77 8.76
N LEU A 160 -6.11 -3.84 7.45
CA LEU A 160 -6.60 -5.06 6.83
C LEU A 160 -5.63 -6.22 7.05
N VAL A 161 -4.32 -6.05 6.82
CA VAL A 161 -3.32 -7.09 7.09
C VAL A 161 -3.35 -7.56 8.55
N PHE A 162 -3.46 -6.63 9.52
CA PHE A 162 -3.55 -6.99 10.93
C PHE A 162 -4.78 -7.84 11.26
N THR A 163 -5.93 -7.59 10.63
CA THR A 163 -7.13 -8.43 10.82
C THR A 163 -6.94 -9.85 10.29
N GLN A 164 -5.99 -10.08 9.38
CA GLN A 164 -5.72 -11.36 8.74
C GLN A 164 -4.68 -12.22 9.48
N LEU A 165 -3.91 -11.63 10.40
CA LEU A 165 -2.88 -12.37 11.18
C LEU A 165 -3.39 -13.64 11.87
N PRO A 166 -4.60 -13.68 12.47
CA PRO A 166 -5.11 -14.93 13.05
C PRO A 166 -5.27 -16.06 12.03
N ALA A 167 -5.56 -15.74 10.77
CA ALA A 167 -5.69 -16.73 9.72
C ALA A 167 -4.33 -17.31 9.32
N HIS A 168 -3.29 -16.47 9.23
CA HIS A 168 -1.91 -16.92 9.00
C HIS A 168 -1.39 -17.84 10.11
N ARG A 169 -1.58 -17.44 11.38
CA ARG A 169 -1.17 -18.27 12.53
C ARG A 169 -1.83 -19.65 12.55
N ARG A 170 -3.10 -19.74 12.12
CA ARG A 170 -3.82 -21.02 12.03
C ARG A 170 -3.33 -21.89 10.87
N ALA A 171 -2.80 -21.29 9.82
CA ALA A 171 -2.22 -22.00 8.69
C ALA A 171 -0.81 -22.55 8.99
N GLY A 172 -0.24 -22.23 10.16
CA GLY A 172 1.13 -22.61 10.52
C GLY A 172 2.21 -21.74 9.86
N ASP A 173 1.81 -20.56 9.37
CA ASP A 173 2.70 -19.53 8.81
C ASP A 173 3.17 -18.53 9.87
#